data_AF-X1V926-F1
#
_entry.id   AF-X1V926-F1
#
_cell.length_a   1.000
_cell.length_b   1.000
_cell.length_c   1.000
_cell.angle_alpha   90.00
_cell.angle_beta   90.00
_cell.angle_gamma   90.00
#
_symmetry.space_group_name_H-M   'P 1'
#
loop_
_entity.id
_entity.type
_entity.pdbx_description
1 polymer ?
#
loop_
_entity_poly.entity_id
_entity_poly.type
_entity_poly.pdbx_seq_one_letter_code
_entity_poly.pdbx_strand_id
1 'polypeptide(L)'
;KNQVIKSIEKLAEWLAQLHEKNTVRKHKSEELFVLNKGDTRLRDFIIDFSKDILYGVDFEDAYEGKHMDDLAWVCCSLLDTNPGLFDMDEPKHKIELINKFLKKYYQETSSFQFDFTYLAEKIIEYLNIVIQRRNLPYGPISKSSFFEDISKEF
;
A
#
# COMPACT_ATOMS: atom_id res chain seq x y z
N LYS A 1 -19.34 -3.65 -8.72
CA LYS A 1 -18.98 -2.61 -7.71
C LYS A 1 -18.79 -3.19 -6.30
N ASN A 2 -19.70 -4.04 -5.79
CA ASN A 2 -19.62 -4.54 -4.41
C ASN A 2 -18.41 -5.48 -4.16
N GLN A 3 -18.07 -6.36 -5.13
CA GLN A 3 -16.95 -7.29 -4.97
C GLN A 3 -15.58 -6.62 -4.89
N VAL A 4 -15.32 -5.57 -5.68
CA VAL A 4 -14.03 -4.85 -5.63
C VAL A 4 -13.83 -4.20 -4.27
N ILE A 5 -14.86 -3.50 -3.77
CA ILE A 5 -14.80 -2.88 -2.43
C ILE A 5 -14.55 -3.96 -1.36
N LYS A 6 -15.29 -5.08 -1.43
CA LYS A 6 -15.10 -6.21 -0.53
C LYS A 6 -13.68 -6.79 -0.61
N SER A 7 -13.11 -6.93 -1.80
CA SER A 7 -11.73 -7.41 -1.98
C SER A 7 -10.71 -6.45 -1.35
N ILE A 8 -10.91 -5.14 -1.50
CA ILE A 8 -10.03 -4.13 -0.89
C ILE A 8 -10.12 -4.16 0.63
N GLU A 9 -11.33 -4.29 1.18
CA GLU A 9 -11.53 -4.41 2.62
C GLU A 9 -10.90 -5.70 3.17
N LYS A 10 -11.04 -6.83 2.46
CA LYS A 10 -10.39 -8.09 2.82
C LYS A 10 -8.87 -8.02 2.75
N LEU A 11 -8.32 -7.31 1.76
CA LEU A 11 -6.88 -7.09 1.66
C LEU A 11 -6.36 -6.28 2.87
N ALA A 12 -7.09 -5.23 3.24
CA ALA A 12 -6.76 -4.43 4.42
C ALA A 12 -6.83 -5.26 5.73
N GLU A 13 -7.90 -6.03 5.90
CA GLU A 13 -8.06 -6.95 7.05
C GLU A 13 -6.91 -7.96 7.13
N TRP A 14 -6.53 -8.54 5.99
CA TRP A 14 -5.48 -9.55 5.95
C TRP A 14 -4.11 -8.97 6.33
N LEU A 15 -3.75 -7.80 5.79
CA LEU A 15 -2.49 -7.12 6.13
C LEU A 15 -2.48 -6.68 7.59
N ALA A 16 -3.58 -6.13 8.09
CA ALA A 16 -3.72 -5.77 9.51
C ALA A 16 -3.46 -6.99 10.40
N GLN A 17 -4.08 -8.13 10.09
CA GLN A 17 -3.86 -9.37 10.84
C GLN A 17 -2.43 -9.90 10.74
N LEU A 18 -1.81 -9.84 9.55
CA LEU A 18 -0.40 -10.23 9.37
C LEU A 18 0.49 -9.39 10.30
N HIS A 19 0.34 -8.07 10.23
CA HIS A 19 1.19 -7.13 10.95
C HIS A 19 0.96 -7.18 12.47
N GLU A 20 -0.28 -7.22 12.94
CA GLU A 20 -0.58 -7.31 14.37
C GLU A 20 -0.05 -8.60 14.99
N LYS A 21 -0.23 -9.74 14.31
CA LYS A 21 0.25 -11.04 14.82
C LYS A 21 1.77 -11.17 14.78
N ASN A 22 2.45 -10.39 13.94
CA ASN A 22 3.89 -10.44 13.74
C ASN A 22 4.55 -9.10 14.06
N THR A 23 4.11 -8.46 15.14
CA THR A 23 4.73 -7.24 15.65
C THR A 23 6.11 -7.55 16.23
N VAL A 24 7.13 -6.86 15.73
CA VAL A 24 8.51 -6.91 16.20
C VAL A 24 8.82 -5.62 16.96
N ARG A 25 8.89 -5.70 18.28
CA ARG A 25 9.34 -4.56 19.09
C ARG A 25 10.86 -4.56 19.19
N LYS A 26 11.52 -3.51 18.71
CA LYS A 26 12.94 -3.30 19.00
C LYS A 26 13.09 -2.84 20.44
N HIS A 27 13.87 -3.58 21.23
CA HIS A 27 14.16 -3.25 22.62
C HIS A 27 14.75 -1.82 22.69
N LYS A 28 14.11 -0.93 23.46
CA LYS A 28 14.47 0.50 23.66
C LYS A 28 14.11 1.48 22.51
N SER A 29 13.38 1.05 21.48
CA SER A 29 12.84 1.96 20.46
C SER A 29 11.34 2.19 20.68
N GLU A 30 10.89 3.43 20.49
CA GLU A 30 9.45 3.74 20.38
C GLU A 30 8.89 3.33 18.99
N GLU A 31 9.77 3.03 18.02
CA GLU A 31 9.35 2.58 16.70
C GLU A 31 8.83 1.14 16.72
N LEU A 32 7.60 0.99 16.22
CA LEU A 32 6.91 -0.28 16.05
C LEU A 32 7.24 -0.88 14.69
N PHE A 33 7.91 -2.03 14.67
CA PHE A 33 8.14 -2.78 13.44
C PHE A 33 7.22 -4.00 13.37
N VAL A 34 6.98 -4.48 12.16
CA VAL A 34 6.17 -5.67 11.88
C VAL A 34 6.88 -6.52 10.84
N LEU A 35 6.50 -7.79 10.72
CA LEU A 35 6.83 -8.58 9.54
C LEU A 35 5.97 -8.09 8.36
N ASN A 36 6.58 -7.35 7.46
CA ASN A 36 6.00 -7.04 6.16
C ASN A 36 6.03 -8.28 5.27
N LYS A 37 5.01 -8.49 4.45
CA LYS A 37 4.99 -9.52 3.40
C LYS A 37 6.11 -9.24 2.38
N GLY A 38 6.38 -7.97 2.07
CA GLY A 38 7.23 -7.59 0.95
C GLY A 38 6.50 -7.78 -0.39
N ASP A 39 6.81 -6.91 -1.37
CA ASP A 39 6.24 -6.89 -2.73
C ASP A 39 4.73 -7.21 -2.75
N THR A 40 3.89 -6.38 -2.11
CA THR A 40 2.43 -6.64 -1.97
C THR A 40 1.64 -6.40 -3.25
N ARG A 41 1.98 -7.14 -4.31
CA ARG A 41 1.28 -7.10 -5.59
C ARG A 41 -0.09 -7.76 -5.46
N LEU A 42 -1.10 -7.15 -6.08
CA LEU A 42 -2.49 -7.63 -5.97
C LEU A 42 -2.70 -9.07 -6.45
N ARG A 43 -1.86 -9.57 -7.37
CA ARG A 43 -1.94 -10.94 -7.89
C ARG A 43 -1.56 -12.00 -6.84
N ASP A 44 -0.81 -11.62 -5.81
CA ASP A 44 -0.32 -12.52 -4.77
C ASP A 44 -1.39 -12.71 -3.67
N PHE A 45 -2.57 -12.12 -3.88
CA PHE A 45 -3.73 -12.26 -3.00
C PHE A 45 -4.87 -12.96 -3.73
N ILE A 46 -5.31 -14.08 -3.18
CA ILE A 46 -6.36 -14.93 -3.75
C ILE A 46 -7.56 -14.90 -2.81
N ILE A 47 -8.71 -14.45 -3.32
CA ILE A 47 -9.96 -14.37 -2.55
C ILE A 47 -10.89 -15.54 -2.90
N ASP A 48 -11.27 -16.31 -1.89
CA ASP A 48 -12.36 -17.28 -1.97
C ASP A 48 -13.64 -16.62 -1.45
N PHE A 49 -14.44 -16.07 -2.36
CA PHE A 49 -15.69 -15.39 -2.01
C PHE A 49 -16.73 -16.33 -1.37
N SER A 50 -16.65 -17.65 -1.61
CA SER A 50 -17.60 -18.61 -1.05
C SER A 50 -17.35 -18.85 0.44
N LYS A 51 -16.09 -18.77 0.86
CA LYS A 51 -15.66 -18.95 2.25
C LYS A 51 -15.37 -17.65 2.98
N ASP A 52 -15.39 -16.53 2.27
CA ASP A 52 -15.04 -15.21 2.78
C ASP A 52 -13.58 -15.11 3.29
N ILE A 53 -12.67 -15.85 2.65
CA ILE A 53 -11.25 -15.95 3.03
C ILE A 53 -10.38 -15.31 1.95
N LEU A 54 -9.34 -14.60 2.39
CA LEU A 54 -8.27 -14.12 1.54
C LEU A 54 -6.96 -14.82 1.94
N TYR A 55 -6.25 -15.33 0.93
CA TYR A 55 -4.93 -15.94 1.07
C TYR A 55 -3.89 -14.99 0.48
N GLY A 56 -2.84 -14.71 1.24
CA GLY A 56 -1.61 -14.13 0.70
C GLY A 56 -0.61 -15.24 0.40
N VAL A 57 0.04 -15.17 -0.75
CA VAL A 57 1.11 -16.10 -1.16
C VAL A 57 2.38 -15.32 -1.48
N ASP A 58 3.48 -16.02 -1.74
CA ASP A 58 4.75 -15.41 -2.16
C ASP A 58 5.38 -14.48 -1.09
N PHE A 59 6.06 -15.10 -0.12
CA PHE A 59 6.70 -14.41 1.02
C PHE A 59 8.23 -14.36 0.88
N GLU A 60 8.78 -14.54 -0.33
CA GLU A 60 10.23 -14.55 -0.53
C GLU A 60 10.92 -13.24 -0.17
N ASP A 61 10.17 -12.12 -0.29
CA ASP A 61 10.62 -10.77 0.04
C ASP A 61 10.21 -10.29 1.44
N ALA A 62 9.75 -11.18 2.32
CA ALA A 62 9.29 -10.78 3.65
C ALA A 62 10.43 -10.25 4.53
N TYR A 63 10.18 -9.15 5.26
CA TYR A 63 11.20 -8.50 6.07
C TYR A 63 10.61 -7.74 7.27
N GLU A 64 11.44 -7.45 8.27
CA GLU A 64 11.05 -6.60 9.41
C GLU A 64 11.15 -5.12 9.04
N GLY A 65 10.06 -4.38 9.15
CA GLY A 65 10.03 -2.96 8.81
C GLY A 65 8.81 -2.21 9.32
N LYS A 66 8.60 -1.01 8.78
CA LYS A 66 7.39 -0.23 9.06
C LYS A 66 6.25 -0.81 8.23
N HIS A 67 5.08 -1.03 8.83
CA HIS A 67 3.91 -1.59 8.14
C HIS A 67 3.45 -0.75 6.95
N MET A 68 3.78 0.55 6.95
CA MET A 68 3.48 1.48 5.86
C MET A 68 4.20 1.13 4.55
N ASP A 69 5.26 0.32 4.58
CA ASP A 69 5.92 -0.16 3.36
C ASP A 69 4.99 -1.07 2.55
N ASP A 70 4.37 -2.07 3.20
CA ASP A 70 3.37 -2.94 2.56
C ASP A 70 2.15 -2.14 2.07
N LEU A 71 1.71 -1.13 2.84
CA LEU A 71 0.61 -0.25 2.44
C LEU A 71 0.97 0.58 1.20
N ALA A 72 2.20 1.11 1.12
CA ALA A 72 2.67 1.87 -0.03
C ALA A 72 2.71 1.03 -1.30
N TRP A 73 3.16 -0.24 -1.20
CA TRP A 73 3.16 -1.16 -2.34
C TRP A 73 1.74 -1.51 -2.82
N VAL A 74 0.79 -1.69 -1.91
CA VAL A 74 -0.63 -1.88 -2.29
C VAL A 74 -1.16 -0.63 -2.99
N CYS A 75 -0.92 0.56 -2.44
CA CYS A 75 -1.30 1.83 -3.06
C CYS A 75 -0.72 1.94 -4.47
N CYS A 76 0.57 1.67 -4.64
CA CYS A 76 1.25 1.65 -5.93
C CYS A 76 0.61 0.63 -6.89
N SER A 77 0.31 -0.59 -6.41
CA SER A 77 -0.35 -1.63 -7.21
C SER A 77 -1.75 -1.22 -7.67
N LEU A 78 -2.54 -0.55 -6.82
CA LEU A 78 -3.86 -0.03 -7.19
C LEU A 78 -3.76 1.06 -8.27
N LEU A 79 -2.74 1.91 -8.16
CA LEU A 79 -2.44 2.93 -9.18
C LEU A 79 -2.02 2.28 -10.50
N ASP A 80 -1.17 1.25 -10.49
CA ASP A 80 -0.62 0.61 -11.69
C ASP A 80 -1.55 -0.44 -12.33
N THR A 81 -2.59 -0.92 -11.62
CA THR A 81 -3.52 -1.94 -12.13
C THR A 81 -4.22 -1.45 -13.41
N ASN A 82 -4.23 -2.26 -14.47
CA ASN A 82 -4.77 -1.89 -15.79
C ASN A 82 -6.24 -1.37 -15.76
N PRO A 83 -6.55 -0.19 -16.32
CA PRO A 83 -5.62 0.81 -16.86
C PRO A 83 -4.81 1.48 -15.76
N GLY A 84 -3.48 1.58 -15.94
CA GLY A 84 -2.58 2.20 -14.96
C GLY A 84 -2.83 3.71 -14.85
N LEU A 85 -2.38 4.35 -13.77
CA LEU A 85 -2.57 5.78 -13.49
C LEU A 85 -2.21 6.67 -14.70
N PHE A 86 -1.14 6.35 -15.40
CA PHE A 86 -0.64 7.10 -16.55
C PHE A 86 -1.42 6.85 -17.86
N ASP A 87 -2.28 5.84 -17.86
CA ASP A 87 -3.08 5.41 -18.99
C ASP A 87 -4.55 5.89 -18.85
N MET A 88 -4.83 6.80 -17.91
CA MET A 88 -6.18 7.23 -17.53
C MET A 88 -6.34 8.75 -17.44
N ASP A 89 -7.42 9.27 -18.00
CA ASP A 89 -7.81 10.68 -17.87
C ASP A 89 -8.39 10.99 -16.47
N GLU A 90 -9.12 10.03 -15.87
CA GLU A 90 -9.80 10.21 -14.58
C GLU A 90 -9.43 9.13 -13.53
N PRO A 91 -8.35 9.31 -12.76
CA PRO A 91 -7.87 8.31 -11.80
C PRO A 91 -8.62 8.33 -10.45
N LYS A 92 -9.65 9.16 -10.29
CA LYS A 92 -10.34 9.38 -9.00
C LYS A 92 -10.80 8.09 -8.31
N HIS A 93 -11.32 7.13 -9.06
CA HIS A 93 -11.76 5.85 -8.52
C HIS A 93 -10.62 5.03 -7.88
N LYS A 94 -9.37 5.11 -8.38
CA LYS A 94 -8.21 4.47 -7.76
C LYS A 94 -7.87 5.12 -6.42
N ILE A 95 -7.94 6.45 -6.36
CA ILE A 95 -7.77 7.21 -5.10
C ILE A 95 -8.85 6.84 -4.09
N GLU A 96 -10.10 6.67 -4.52
CA GLU A 96 -11.19 6.20 -3.65
C GLU A 96 -10.93 4.78 -3.12
N LEU A 97 -10.37 3.87 -3.91
CA LEU A 97 -9.99 2.54 -3.46
C LEU A 97 -8.84 2.58 -2.45
N ILE A 98 -7.82 3.42 -2.67
CA ILE A 98 -6.72 3.64 -1.72
C ILE A 98 -7.26 4.18 -0.38
N ASN A 99 -8.13 5.17 -0.42
CA ASN A 99 -8.74 5.73 0.79
C ASN A 99 -9.55 4.68 1.56
N LYS A 100 -10.31 3.82 0.85
CA LYS A 100 -11.03 2.71 1.48
C LYS A 100 -10.09 1.69 2.10
N PHE A 101 -9.04 1.31 1.38
CA PHE A 101 -8.01 0.38 1.84
C PHE A 101 -7.36 0.87 3.14
N LEU A 102 -6.80 2.09 3.12
CA LEU A 102 -6.11 2.68 4.26
C LEU A 102 -7.05 2.86 5.46
N LYS A 103 -8.26 3.39 5.23
CA LYS A 103 -9.25 3.56 6.29
C LYS A 103 -9.60 2.23 6.95
N LYS A 104 -9.85 1.18 6.16
CA LYS A 104 -10.18 -0.13 6.69
C LYS A 104 -9.00 -0.73 7.45
N TYR A 105 -7.78 -0.62 6.93
CA TYR A 105 -6.58 -1.11 7.61
C TYR A 105 -6.44 -0.48 9.01
N TYR A 106 -6.56 0.85 9.10
CA TYR A 106 -6.44 1.56 10.38
C TYR A 106 -7.64 1.38 11.32
N GLN A 107 -8.79 0.90 10.82
CA GLN A 107 -9.90 0.47 11.68
C GLN A 107 -9.60 -0.89 12.34
N GLU A 108 -8.82 -1.74 11.69
CA GLU A 108 -8.45 -3.07 12.18
C GLU A 108 -7.17 -3.04 13.05
N THR A 109 -6.35 -1.98 12.97
CA THR A 109 -5.13 -1.85 13.77
C THR A 109 -5.24 -0.76 14.82
N SER A 110 -5.31 -1.12 16.11
CA SER A 110 -5.55 -0.13 17.18
C SER A 110 -4.28 0.55 17.73
N SER A 111 -3.11 -0.01 17.46
CA SER A 111 -1.83 0.43 18.08
C SER A 111 -0.83 1.03 17.09
N PHE A 112 -1.14 1.04 15.80
CA PHE A 112 -0.21 1.44 14.76
C PHE A 112 -0.33 2.94 14.50
N GLN A 113 0.81 3.63 14.51
CA GLN A 113 0.85 5.04 14.14
C GLN A 113 0.82 5.20 12.61
N PHE A 114 0.18 6.26 12.14
CA PHE A 114 0.18 6.65 10.74
C PHE A 114 1.08 7.86 10.54
N ASP A 115 2.01 7.74 9.60
CA ASP A 115 2.87 8.82 9.15
C ASP A 115 2.59 9.07 7.67
N PHE A 116 1.87 10.16 7.39
CA PHE A 116 1.50 10.53 6.03
C PHE A 116 2.72 10.82 5.17
N THR A 117 3.72 11.50 5.72
CA THR A 117 4.94 11.89 5.01
C THR A 117 5.71 10.64 4.60
N TYR A 118 5.90 9.71 5.54
CA TYR A 118 6.58 8.45 5.26
C TYR A 118 5.85 7.63 4.19
N LEU A 119 4.53 7.50 4.31
CA LEU A 119 3.73 6.77 3.33
C LEU A 119 3.83 7.41 1.93
N ALA A 120 3.72 8.74 1.83
CA ALA A 120 3.83 9.46 0.57
C ALA A 120 5.21 9.27 -0.08
N GLU A 121 6.28 9.36 0.71
CA GLU A 121 7.64 9.11 0.22
C GLU A 121 7.80 7.69 -0.34
N LYS A 122 7.22 6.69 0.33
CA LYS A 122 7.27 5.29 -0.11
C LYS A 122 6.45 5.04 -1.37
N ILE A 123 5.28 5.66 -1.48
CA ILE A 123 4.48 5.59 -2.72
C ILE A 123 5.26 6.17 -3.91
N ILE A 124 5.93 7.32 -3.74
CA ILE A 124 6.77 7.92 -4.79
C ILE A 124 7.93 6.99 -5.16
N GLU A 125 8.61 6.42 -4.16
CA GLU A 125 9.71 5.48 -4.37
C GLU A 125 9.25 4.28 -5.23
N TYR A 126 8.12 3.66 -4.90
CA TYR A 126 7.62 2.51 -5.63
C TYR A 126 7.04 2.86 -7.00
N LEU A 127 6.41 4.03 -7.16
CA LEU A 127 6.00 4.52 -8.48
C LEU A 127 7.20 4.71 -9.41
N ASN A 128 8.33 5.21 -8.91
CA ASN A 128 9.55 5.33 -9.69
C ASN A 128 10.08 3.96 -10.16
N ILE A 129 9.98 2.91 -9.32
CA ILE A 129 10.31 1.54 -9.72
C ILE A 129 9.39 1.08 -10.86
N VAL A 130 8.08 1.33 -10.77
CA VAL A 130 7.10 0.98 -11.81
C VAL A 130 7.38 1.71 -13.12
N ILE A 131 7.64 3.02 -13.08
CA ILE A 131 7.98 3.85 -14.25
C ILE A 131 9.18 3.27 -14.98
N GLN A 132 10.26 2.95 -14.25
CA GLN A 132 11.47 2.35 -14.82
C GLN A 132 11.18 0.97 -15.40
N ARG A 133 10.50 0.09 -14.67
CA ARG A 133 10.17 -1.28 -15.12
C ARG A 133 9.32 -1.30 -16.38
N ARG A 134 8.36 -0.38 -16.50
CA ARG A 134 7.46 -0.26 -17.66
C ARG A 134 8.05 0.58 -18.80
N ASN A 135 9.24 1.18 -18.60
CA ASN A 135 9.88 2.11 -19.54
C ASN A 135 8.91 3.21 -20.00
N LEU A 136 8.18 3.80 -19.04
CA LEU A 136 7.23 4.88 -19.35
C LEU A 136 8.00 6.16 -19.72
N PRO A 137 7.42 7.05 -20.55
CA PRO A 137 8.09 8.28 -21.00
C PRO A 137 8.22 9.35 -19.91
N TYR A 138 7.78 9.06 -18.69
CA TYR A 138 7.88 9.94 -17.54
C TYR A 138 9.25 9.74 -16.89
N GLY A 139 9.97 10.83 -16.64
CA GLY A 139 11.18 10.78 -15.81
C GLY A 139 10.86 10.40 -14.35
N PRO A 140 11.89 10.17 -13.51
CA PRO A 140 11.66 9.88 -12.10
C PRO A 140 10.93 11.06 -11.43
N ILE A 141 9.89 10.73 -10.66
CA ILE A 141 9.15 11.65 -9.81
C ILE A 141 10.11 12.10 -8.69
N SER A 142 10.39 13.41 -8.61
CA SER A 142 11.21 13.97 -7.54
C SER A 142 10.42 14.15 -6.26
N LYS A 143 11.00 13.72 -5.13
CA LYS A 143 10.44 13.95 -3.80
C LYS A 143 10.35 15.45 -3.48
N SER A 144 11.39 16.23 -3.84
CA SER A 144 11.46 17.66 -3.47
C SER A 144 10.39 18.49 -4.15
N SER A 145 10.12 18.27 -5.44
CA SER A 145 9.08 19.01 -6.16
C SER A 145 7.68 18.68 -5.64
N PHE A 146 7.42 17.43 -5.28
CA PHE A 146 6.09 17.00 -4.83
C PHE A 146 5.69 17.60 -3.48
N PHE A 147 6.62 17.63 -2.50
CA PHE A 147 6.33 18.21 -1.20
C PHE A 147 6.30 19.74 -1.22
N GLU A 148 7.11 20.39 -2.07
CA GLU A 148 7.03 21.84 -2.29
C GLU A 148 5.65 22.25 -2.83
N ASP A 149 5.07 21.47 -3.75
CA ASP A 149 3.76 21.78 -4.31
C ASP A 149 2.61 21.54 -3.32
N ILE A 150 2.67 20.47 -2.50
CA ILE A 150 1.69 20.26 -1.42
C ILE A 150 1.77 21.39 -0.39
N SER A 151 2.98 21.81 -0.01
CA SER A 151 3.16 22.88 0.98
C SER A 151 2.67 24.26 0.54
N LYS A 152 2.46 24.47 -0.78
CA LYS A 152 1.90 25.72 -1.32
C LYS A 152 0.37 25.73 -1.34
N GLU A 153 -0.27 24.56 -1.25
CA GLU A 153 -1.72 24.41 -1.26
C GLU A 153 -2.35 24.40 0.15
N PHE A 154 -1.54 24.44 1.21
CA PHE A 154 -1.94 24.55 2.61
C PHE A 154 -1.29 25.77 3.29
#